data_AF-A0A7C6WDD0-F1
#
_entry.id   AF-A0A7C6WDD0-F1
#
_cell.length_a   1.000
_cell.length_b   1.000
_cell.length_c   1.000
_cell.angle_alpha   90.00
_cell.angle_beta   90.00
_cell.angle_gamma   90.00
#
_symmetry.space_group_name_H-M   'P 1'
#
loop_
_entity.id
_entity.type
_entity.pdbx_description
1 polymer ?
#
loop_
_entity_poly.entity_id
_entity_poly.type
_entity_poly.pdbx_seq_one_letter_code
_entity_poly.pdbx_strand_id
1 'polypeptide(L)'
;MFKRLFATETKEIKFGIELTILFSLLFLIGAPWLIIELLDLMEVTLLRVGVIIFDLALLYLLYLSIVRIDSISDNRHRLRAKQGLIKYKYSPQKYHYKDILLWYEKIDIPDKLYVLTESEERFILEVDFELVGRKEELDEKIMMIDDEEFNNIKDIEKKLFELGIIDNDNMITIESLSDNNDPKLFKNVLTYLDMKKYPKSYLEF
;
A
#
# COMPACT_ATOMS: atom_id res chain seq x y z
N MET A 1 -8.54 6.69 -21.59
CA MET A 1 -9.77 6.64 -20.77
C MET A 1 -10.27 5.22 -20.52
N PHE A 2 -10.34 4.33 -21.52
CA PHE A 2 -10.84 2.97 -21.30
C PHE A 2 -9.96 2.11 -20.38
N LYS A 3 -8.62 2.12 -20.58
CA LYS A 3 -7.66 1.42 -19.70
C LYS A 3 -7.77 1.81 -18.22
N ARG A 4 -8.23 3.04 -17.95
CA ARG A 4 -8.40 3.59 -16.60
C ARG A 4 -9.50 2.86 -15.83
N LEU A 5 -10.55 2.40 -16.50
CA LEU A 5 -11.67 1.70 -15.88
C LEU A 5 -11.27 0.30 -15.37
N PHE A 6 -10.16 -0.25 -15.89
CA PHE A 6 -9.67 -1.59 -15.58
C PHE A 6 -8.39 -1.60 -14.73
N ALA A 7 -7.88 -0.42 -14.36
CA ALA A 7 -6.70 -0.30 -13.52
C ALA A 7 -7.12 -0.26 -12.05
N THR A 8 -6.49 -1.06 -11.19
CA THR A 8 -6.69 -1.03 -9.73
C THR A 8 -5.87 0.07 -9.06
N GLU A 9 -4.71 0.40 -9.64
CA GLU A 9 -3.82 1.43 -9.12
C GLU A 9 -3.99 2.77 -9.85
N THR A 10 -3.61 3.84 -9.17
CA THR A 10 -3.58 5.18 -9.73
C THR A 10 -2.56 6.05 -9.00
N LYS A 11 -2.08 7.11 -9.67
CA LYS A 11 -1.25 8.17 -9.06
C LYS A 11 -2.10 9.38 -8.64
N GLU A 12 -3.42 9.27 -8.75
CA GLU A 12 -4.33 10.35 -8.37
C GLU A 12 -4.41 10.53 -6.85
N ILE A 13 -4.59 11.78 -6.43
CA ILE A 13 -4.72 12.17 -5.01
C ILE A 13 -6.13 12.75 -4.72
N LYS A 14 -6.92 13.02 -5.78
CA LYS A 14 -8.25 13.61 -5.69
C LYS A 14 -9.32 12.58 -6.05
N PHE A 15 -10.33 12.45 -5.21
CA PHE A 15 -11.44 11.51 -5.40
C PHE A 15 -12.47 11.91 -6.47
N GLY A 16 -12.46 13.15 -6.96
CA GLY A 16 -13.60 13.71 -7.70
C GLY A 16 -14.07 12.87 -8.89
N ILE A 17 -13.13 12.39 -9.71
CA ILE A 17 -13.46 11.57 -10.89
C ILE A 17 -13.96 10.19 -10.47
N GLU A 18 -13.29 9.51 -9.53
CA GLU A 18 -13.72 8.17 -9.09
C GLU A 18 -15.06 8.18 -8.36
N LEU A 19 -15.35 9.21 -7.55
CA LEU A 19 -16.68 9.38 -6.96
C LEU A 19 -17.76 9.56 -8.04
N THR A 20 -17.46 10.33 -9.08
CA THR A 20 -18.39 10.53 -10.20
C THR A 20 -18.67 9.21 -10.92
N ILE A 21 -17.63 8.40 -11.16
CA ILE A 21 -17.75 7.07 -11.75
C ILE A 21 -18.59 6.16 -10.83
N LEU A 22 -18.29 6.11 -9.53
CA LEU A 22 -18.99 5.28 -8.56
C LEU A 22 -20.49 5.62 -8.50
N PHE A 23 -20.85 6.91 -8.41
CA PHE A 23 -22.26 7.31 -8.42
C PHE A 23 -22.95 7.00 -9.75
N SER A 24 -22.25 7.15 -10.88
CA SER A 24 -22.80 6.80 -12.20
C SER A 24 -23.06 5.30 -12.32
N LEU A 25 -22.13 4.46 -11.84
CA LEU A 25 -22.29 3.00 -11.84
C LEU A 25 -23.45 2.56 -10.94
N LEU A 26 -23.57 3.14 -9.72
CA LEU A 26 -24.68 2.85 -8.82
C LEU A 26 -26.05 3.19 -9.43
N PHE A 27 -26.13 4.28 -10.20
CA PHE A 27 -27.37 4.66 -10.89
C PHE A 27 -27.74 3.70 -12.04
N LEU A 28 -26.74 3.12 -12.70
CA LEU A 28 -26.96 2.20 -13.82
C LEU A 28 -27.36 0.79 -13.37
N ILE A 29 -27.03 0.41 -12.14
CA ILE A 29 -27.47 -0.86 -11.54
C ILE A 29 -28.99 -0.83 -11.40
N GLY A 30 -29.68 -1.83 -11.95
CA GLY A 30 -31.13 -1.94 -11.84
C GLY A 30 -31.94 -1.14 -12.88
N ALA A 31 -31.33 -0.14 -13.55
CA ALA A 31 -32.00 0.59 -14.62
C ALA A 31 -32.50 -0.31 -15.78
N PRO A 32 -31.74 -1.33 -16.23
CA PRO A 32 -32.22 -2.25 -17.25
C PRO A 32 -33.43 -3.08 -16.81
N TRP A 33 -33.50 -3.45 -15.53
CA TRP A 33 -34.64 -4.21 -14.99
C TRP A 33 -35.93 -3.40 -15.04
N LEU A 34 -35.87 -2.12 -14.68
CA LEU A 34 -37.01 -1.20 -14.80
C LEU A 34 -37.51 -1.09 -16.25
N ILE A 35 -36.60 -1.06 -17.22
CA ILE A 35 -36.96 -1.01 -18.65
C ILE A 35 -37.64 -2.31 -19.10
N ILE A 36 -37.12 -3.47 -18.67
CA ILE A 36 -37.73 -4.78 -18.97
C ILE A 36 -39.16 -4.83 -18.41
N GLU A 37 -39.34 -4.40 -17.17
CA GLU A 37 -40.63 -4.41 -16.47
C GLU A 37 -41.62 -3.43 -17.12
N LEU A 38 -41.20 -2.21 -17.45
CA LEU A 38 -42.02 -1.20 -18.12
C LEU A 38 -42.53 -1.64 -19.51
N LEU A 39 -41.73 -2.43 -20.22
CA LEU A 39 -42.06 -2.89 -21.58
C LEU A 39 -42.71 -4.29 -21.60
N ASP A 40 -42.97 -4.89 -20.43
CA ASP A 40 -43.50 -6.25 -20.28
C ASP A 40 -42.69 -7.31 -21.06
N LEU A 41 -41.37 -7.10 -21.14
CA LEU A 41 -40.45 -7.99 -21.87
C LEU A 41 -39.93 -9.12 -20.98
N MET A 42 -40.60 -9.36 -19.86
CA MET A 42 -40.15 -10.30 -18.85
C MET A 42 -40.03 -11.71 -19.44
N GLU A 43 -40.90 -12.16 -20.34
CA GLU A 43 -40.82 -13.54 -20.86
C GLU A 43 -39.61 -13.83 -21.77
N VAL A 44 -38.87 -12.79 -22.20
CA VAL A 44 -37.73 -12.95 -23.11
C VAL A 44 -36.48 -13.41 -22.34
N THR A 45 -36.27 -14.72 -22.30
CA THR A 45 -35.16 -15.34 -21.54
C THR A 45 -33.78 -14.82 -21.96
N LEU A 46 -33.51 -14.64 -23.25
CA LEU A 46 -32.23 -14.12 -23.75
C LEU A 46 -31.94 -12.70 -23.24
N LEU A 47 -32.98 -11.86 -23.15
CA LEU A 47 -32.91 -10.49 -22.66
C LEU A 47 -32.53 -10.47 -21.17
N ARG A 48 -33.16 -11.32 -20.36
CA ARG A 48 -32.82 -11.47 -18.93
C ARG A 48 -31.38 -11.89 -18.72
N VAL A 49 -30.90 -12.87 -19.49
CA VAL A 49 -29.49 -13.31 -19.43
C VAL A 49 -28.54 -12.17 -19.80
N GLY A 50 -28.87 -11.40 -20.84
CA GLY A 50 -28.11 -10.21 -21.23
C GLY A 50 -28.03 -9.16 -20.12
N VAL A 51 -29.15 -8.89 -19.44
CA VAL A 51 -29.18 -7.95 -18.31
C VAL A 51 -28.38 -8.45 -17.11
N ILE A 52 -28.46 -9.75 -16.78
CA ILE A 52 -27.64 -10.34 -15.71
C ILE A 52 -26.15 -10.18 -16.02
N ILE A 53 -25.72 -10.47 -17.26
CA ILE A 53 -24.32 -10.28 -17.68
C ILE A 53 -23.91 -8.81 -17.57
N PHE A 54 -24.78 -7.89 -17.96
CA PHE A 54 -24.55 -6.46 -17.85
C PHE A 54 -24.39 -6.01 -16.39
N ASP A 55 -25.27 -6.46 -15.48
CA ASP A 55 -25.17 -6.16 -14.06
C ASP A 55 -23.87 -6.70 -13.45
N LEU A 56 -23.47 -7.93 -13.80
CA LEU A 56 -22.20 -8.51 -13.35
C LEU A 56 -21.00 -7.68 -13.82
N ALA A 57 -21.03 -7.17 -15.06
CA ALA A 57 -19.99 -6.27 -15.56
C ALA A 57 -19.98 -4.93 -14.81
N LEU A 58 -21.14 -4.36 -14.49
CA LEU A 58 -21.24 -3.15 -13.68
C LEU A 58 -20.72 -3.35 -12.26
N LEU A 59 -21.06 -4.47 -11.61
CA LEU A 59 -20.56 -4.82 -10.28
C LEU A 59 -19.04 -4.98 -10.28
N TYR A 60 -18.46 -5.57 -11.33
CA TYR A 60 -17.01 -5.65 -11.49
C TYR A 60 -16.36 -4.26 -11.60
N LEU A 61 -16.93 -3.36 -12.40
CA LEU A 61 -16.45 -1.98 -12.51
C LEU A 61 -16.60 -1.20 -11.19
N LEU A 62 -17.68 -1.45 -10.45
CA LEU A 62 -17.91 -0.86 -9.13
C LEU A 62 -16.81 -1.28 -8.16
N TYR A 63 -16.49 -2.59 -8.12
CA TYR A 63 -15.39 -3.12 -7.32
C TYR A 63 -14.06 -2.44 -7.66
N LEU A 64 -13.72 -2.32 -8.93
CA LEU A 64 -12.48 -1.65 -9.36
C LEU A 64 -12.45 -0.17 -8.93
N SER A 65 -13.58 0.54 -9.00
CA SER A 65 -13.65 1.93 -8.54
C SER A 65 -13.43 2.04 -7.03
N ILE A 66 -13.97 1.10 -6.23
CA ILE A 66 -13.72 1.05 -4.78
C ILE A 66 -12.24 0.82 -4.48
N VAL A 67 -11.60 -0.16 -5.13
CA VAL A 67 -10.16 -0.43 -4.97
C VAL A 67 -9.32 0.80 -5.33
N ARG A 68 -9.70 1.54 -6.37
CA ARG A 68 -9.02 2.79 -6.73
C ARG A 68 -9.21 3.91 -5.73
N ILE A 69 -10.39 4.02 -5.12
CA ILE A 69 -10.62 4.99 -4.05
C ILE A 69 -9.67 4.70 -2.89
N ASP A 70 -9.45 3.44 -2.55
CA ASP A 70 -8.46 3.03 -1.56
C ASP A 70 -7.04 3.47 -1.96
N SER A 71 -6.62 3.17 -3.19
CA SER A 71 -5.34 3.65 -3.74
C SER A 71 -5.18 5.19 -3.70
N ILE A 72 -6.24 5.95 -3.98
CA ILE A 72 -6.23 7.42 -3.86
C ILE A 72 -6.09 7.86 -2.40
N SER A 73 -6.74 7.16 -1.47
CA SER A 73 -6.62 7.40 -0.03
C SER A 73 -5.17 7.25 0.43
N ASP A 74 -4.52 6.16 0.03
CA ASP A 74 -3.11 5.88 0.32
C ASP A 74 -2.17 6.94 -0.25
N ASN A 75 -2.34 7.31 -1.53
CA ASN A 75 -1.55 8.37 -2.16
C ASN A 75 -1.68 9.70 -1.41
N ARG A 76 -2.90 10.03 -0.98
CA ARG A 76 -3.17 11.24 -0.22
C ARG A 76 -2.53 11.18 1.16
N HIS A 77 -2.55 10.02 1.82
CA HIS A 77 -1.89 9.81 3.10
C HIS A 77 -0.37 9.98 2.95
N ARG A 78 0.26 9.32 1.97
CA ARG A 78 1.68 9.45 1.64
C ARG A 78 2.07 10.92 1.41
N LEU A 79 1.33 11.66 0.58
CA LEU A 79 1.61 13.07 0.32
C LEU A 79 1.56 13.92 1.60
N ARG A 80 0.54 13.69 2.45
CA ARG A 80 0.41 14.41 3.72
C ARG A 80 1.52 14.06 4.70
N ALA A 81 1.97 12.81 4.72
CA ALA A 81 3.12 12.38 5.52
C ALA A 81 4.37 13.15 5.09
N LYS A 82 4.72 13.12 3.80
CA LYS A 82 5.88 13.84 3.25
C LYS A 82 5.83 15.35 3.52
N GLN A 83 4.66 15.96 3.46
CA GLN A 83 4.45 17.38 3.74
C GLN A 83 4.42 17.74 5.24
N GLY A 84 4.57 16.77 6.15
CA GLY A 84 4.48 17.01 7.60
C GLY A 84 3.09 17.42 8.09
N LEU A 85 2.04 17.15 7.30
CA LEU A 85 0.65 17.48 7.62
C LEU A 85 -0.02 16.43 8.52
N ILE A 86 0.67 15.33 8.81
CA ILE A 86 0.25 14.30 9.76
C ILE A 86 0.81 14.65 11.12
N LYS A 87 -0.07 14.72 12.12
CA LYS A 87 0.33 14.89 13.52
C LYS A 87 0.54 13.50 14.13
N TYR A 88 1.81 13.11 14.26
CA TYR A 88 2.15 11.92 15.02
C TYR A 88 1.93 12.16 16.52
N LYS A 89 1.37 11.16 17.21
CA LYS A 89 1.04 11.23 18.63
C LYS A 89 2.28 11.04 19.50
N TYR A 90 3.23 10.24 19.02
CA TYR A 90 4.40 9.82 19.75
C TYR A 90 5.65 10.55 19.25
N SER A 91 6.63 10.68 20.14
CA SER A 91 7.93 11.24 19.78
C SER A 91 8.71 10.27 18.88
N PRO A 92 9.42 10.77 17.85
CA PRO A 92 10.26 9.94 17.01
C PRO A 92 11.30 9.15 17.84
N GLN A 93 11.75 8.01 17.33
CA GLN A 93 12.78 7.18 17.96
C GLN A 93 13.93 6.93 16.99
N LYS A 94 15.16 6.94 17.52
CA LYS A 94 16.35 6.61 16.73
C LYS A 94 16.64 5.12 16.81
N TYR A 95 16.90 4.51 15.65
CA TYR A 95 17.37 3.13 15.52
C TYR A 95 18.65 3.10 14.69
N HIS A 96 19.49 2.09 14.90
CA HIS A 96 20.70 1.99 14.11
C HIS A 96 20.33 1.55 12.69
N TYR A 97 21.04 2.04 11.67
CA TYR A 97 20.90 1.57 10.29
C TYR A 97 20.95 0.03 10.15
N LYS A 98 21.75 -0.66 10.98
CA LYS A 98 21.79 -2.13 11.04
C LYS A 98 20.45 -2.77 11.40
N ASP A 99 19.65 -2.09 12.22
CA ASP A 99 18.29 -2.54 12.57
C ASP A 99 17.35 -2.42 11.37
N ILE A 100 17.50 -1.37 10.55
CA ILE A 100 16.75 -1.20 9.30
C ILE A 100 17.14 -2.28 8.29
N LEU A 101 18.43 -2.60 8.18
CA LEU A 101 18.90 -3.72 7.36
C LEU A 101 18.33 -5.05 7.84
N LEU A 102 18.33 -5.31 9.14
CA LEU A 102 17.74 -6.51 9.73
C LEU A 102 16.25 -6.63 9.39
N TRP A 103 15.52 -5.52 9.51
CA TRP A 103 14.11 -5.43 9.14
C TRP A 103 13.92 -5.72 7.65
N TYR A 104 14.64 -5.02 6.77
CA TYR A 104 14.59 -5.24 5.33
C TYR A 104 14.88 -6.69 4.96
N GLU A 105 15.98 -7.28 5.44
CA GLU A 105 16.39 -8.62 5.06
C GLU A 105 15.39 -9.69 5.51
N LYS A 106 14.85 -9.56 6.72
CA LYS A 106 14.10 -10.64 7.37
C LYS A 106 12.58 -10.52 7.35
N ILE A 107 12.03 -9.34 7.07
CA ILE A 107 10.57 -9.20 7.05
C ILE A 107 9.97 -10.07 5.94
N ASP A 108 8.84 -10.71 6.22
CA ASP A 108 8.15 -11.64 5.32
C ASP A 108 6.79 -11.13 4.86
N ILE A 109 6.47 -9.89 5.22
CA ILE A 109 5.23 -9.19 4.84
C ILE A 109 5.57 -7.76 4.40
N PRO A 110 4.80 -7.15 3.49
CA PRO A 110 4.98 -5.74 3.16
C PRO A 110 4.84 -4.86 4.39
N ASP A 111 5.70 -3.86 4.52
CA ASP A 111 5.73 -2.96 5.68
C ASP A 111 6.31 -1.59 5.32
N LYS A 112 6.00 -0.57 6.12
CA LYS A 112 6.34 0.83 5.85
C LYS A 112 6.88 1.50 7.10
N LEU A 113 7.95 2.26 6.96
CA LEU A 113 8.52 3.12 7.99
C LEU A 113 8.47 4.57 7.52
N TYR A 114 7.95 5.44 8.39
CA TYR A 114 8.03 6.88 8.20
C TYR A 114 9.26 7.39 8.93
N VAL A 115 10.19 7.96 8.18
CA VAL A 115 11.50 8.40 8.69
C VAL A 115 11.69 9.89 8.51
N LEU A 116 12.52 10.46 9.39
CA LEU A 116 12.85 11.88 9.45
C LEU A 116 14.36 12.08 9.34
N THR A 117 14.78 13.05 8.55
CA THR A 117 16.18 13.52 8.51
C THR A 117 16.47 14.50 9.64
N GLU A 118 17.73 14.86 9.83
CA GLU A 118 18.11 15.95 10.75
C GLU A 118 17.52 17.31 10.34
N SER A 119 17.24 17.51 9.04
CA SER A 119 16.60 18.71 8.50
C SER A 119 15.07 18.72 8.61
N GLU A 120 14.49 17.75 9.34
CA GLU A 120 13.04 17.54 9.47
C GLU A 120 12.31 17.21 8.15
N GLU A 121 13.06 16.76 7.14
CA GLU A 121 12.49 16.23 5.90
C GLU A 121 12.01 14.80 6.13
N ARG A 122 10.84 14.47 5.58
CA ARG A 122 10.15 13.19 5.80
C ARG A 122 10.24 12.31 4.57
N PHE A 123 10.61 11.05 4.80
CA PHE A 123 10.68 10.03 3.78
C PHE A 123 9.90 8.78 4.21
N ILE A 124 9.49 8.01 3.22
CA ILE A 124 8.82 6.71 3.43
C ILE A 124 9.75 5.63 2.92
N LEU A 125 10.14 4.73 3.83
CA LEU A 125 10.83 3.48 3.48
C LEU A 125 9.79 2.38 3.46
N GLU A 126 9.71 1.63 2.37
CA GLU A 126 8.72 0.58 2.20
C GLU A 126 9.38 -0.68 1.68
N VAL A 127 8.93 -1.82 2.20
CA VAL A 127 9.33 -3.13 1.69
C VAL A 127 8.11 -3.74 1.02
N ASP A 128 8.29 -4.13 -0.23
CA ASP A 128 7.28 -4.84 -1.00
C ASP A 128 7.88 -6.09 -1.65
N PHE A 129 7.03 -6.97 -2.15
CA PHE A 129 7.42 -8.25 -2.75
C PHE A 129 6.86 -8.35 -4.16
N GLU A 130 7.73 -8.47 -5.15
CA GLU A 130 7.32 -8.67 -6.52
C GLU A 130 6.98 -10.15 -6.77
N LEU A 131 5.82 -10.43 -7.35
CA LEU A 131 5.42 -11.78 -7.77
C LEU A 131 6.02 -12.09 -9.14
N VAL A 132 7.14 -12.80 -9.17
CA VAL A 132 7.78 -13.21 -10.43
C VAL A 132 7.21 -14.55 -10.94
N GLY A 133 6.16 -14.48 -11.76
CA GLY A 133 5.70 -15.60 -12.58
C GLY A 133 4.87 -16.69 -11.89
N ARG A 134 4.54 -17.76 -12.64
CA ARG A 134 3.60 -18.85 -12.27
C ARG A 134 4.04 -19.77 -11.13
N LYS A 135 5.20 -19.52 -10.49
CA LYS A 135 5.67 -20.29 -9.34
C LYS A 135 5.49 -19.42 -8.10
N GLU A 136 4.85 -19.98 -7.09
CA GLU A 136 4.35 -19.35 -5.87
C GLU A 136 5.46 -18.86 -4.90
N GLU A 137 6.67 -18.60 -5.38
CA GLU A 137 7.77 -18.11 -4.55
C GLU A 137 7.84 -16.58 -4.67
N LEU A 138 7.64 -15.89 -3.53
CA LEU A 138 7.83 -14.44 -3.36
C LEU A 138 9.33 -14.15 -3.45
N ASP A 139 9.88 -14.12 -4.65
CA ASP A 139 11.34 -14.25 -4.83
C ASP A 139 12.13 -12.94 -4.84
N GLU A 140 11.52 -11.80 -5.18
CA GLU A 140 12.23 -10.52 -5.19
C GLU A 140 11.61 -9.52 -4.22
N LYS A 141 12.32 -9.32 -3.10
CA LYS A 141 12.04 -8.26 -2.14
C LYS A 141 12.62 -6.94 -2.67
N ILE A 142 11.79 -5.92 -2.67
CA ILE A 142 12.12 -4.57 -3.15
C ILE A 142 12.04 -3.60 -1.97
N MET A 143 13.03 -2.73 -1.85
CA MET A 143 12.89 -1.55 -1.00
C MET A 143 12.48 -0.35 -1.85
N MET A 144 11.40 0.30 -1.49
CA MET A 144 11.01 1.59 -2.05
C MET A 144 11.41 2.70 -1.08
N ILE A 145 12.09 3.73 -1.60
CA ILE A 145 12.35 4.98 -0.89
C ILE A 145 11.54 6.05 -1.62
N ASP A 146 10.46 6.51 -0.98
CA ASP A 146 9.70 7.66 -1.47
C ASP A 146 9.12 7.50 -2.90
N ASP A 147 8.92 6.27 -3.36
CA ASP A 147 8.47 5.81 -4.69
C ASP A 147 9.60 5.40 -5.68
N GLU A 148 10.88 5.50 -5.31
CA GLU A 148 12.00 4.91 -6.06
C GLU A 148 12.31 3.49 -5.59
N GLU A 149 12.41 2.53 -6.52
CA GLU A 149 12.65 1.11 -6.23
C GLU A 149 14.14 0.76 -6.21
N PHE A 150 14.53 -0.05 -5.23
CA PHE A 150 15.90 -0.52 -5.03
C PHE A 150 15.89 -2.01 -4.68
N ASN A 151 16.66 -2.79 -5.44
CA ASN A 151 16.78 -4.25 -5.25
C ASN A 151 18.14 -4.65 -4.66
N ASN A 152 19.04 -3.68 -4.47
CA ASN A 152 20.41 -3.89 -4.00
C ASN A 152 20.70 -3.09 -2.73
N ILE A 153 21.17 -3.77 -1.69
CA ILE A 153 21.51 -3.19 -0.38
C ILE A 153 22.53 -2.03 -0.51
N LYS A 154 23.51 -2.12 -1.42
CA LYS A 154 24.50 -1.06 -1.60
C LYS A 154 23.89 0.22 -2.18
N ASP A 155 22.93 0.07 -3.09
CA ASP A 155 22.25 1.21 -3.71
C ASP A 155 21.27 1.84 -2.72
N ILE A 156 20.61 1.02 -1.89
CA ILE A 156 19.80 1.46 -0.75
C ILE A 156 20.66 2.29 0.22
N GLU A 157 21.79 1.74 0.70
CA GLU A 157 22.69 2.42 1.63
C GLU A 157 23.12 3.78 1.07
N LYS A 158 23.60 3.78 -0.18
CA LYS A 158 24.03 5.00 -0.87
C LYS A 158 22.92 6.03 -0.93
N LYS A 159 21.70 5.65 -1.32
CA LYS A 159 20.56 6.56 -1.42
C LYS A 159 20.17 7.13 -0.05
N LEU A 160 20.14 6.30 0.99
CA LEU A 160 19.82 6.74 2.35
C LEU A 160 20.83 7.77 2.89
N PHE A 161 22.12 7.60 2.59
CA PHE A 161 23.15 8.60 2.90
C PHE A 161 23.00 9.87 2.07
N GLU A 162 22.76 9.76 0.76
CA GLU A 162 22.58 10.92 -0.13
C GLU A 162 21.40 11.81 0.28
N LEU A 163 20.31 11.18 0.77
CA LEU A 163 19.12 11.88 1.26
C LEU A 163 19.27 12.37 2.72
N GLY A 164 20.37 12.07 3.40
CA GLY A 164 20.57 12.45 4.81
C GLY A 164 19.60 11.76 5.79
N ILE A 165 19.08 10.59 5.41
CA ILE A 165 18.20 9.77 6.26
C ILE A 165 19.02 9.05 7.34
N ILE A 166 20.24 8.63 6.99
CA ILE A 166 21.23 8.13 7.95
C ILE A 166 22.03 9.32 8.48
N ASP A 167 22.01 9.53 9.79
CA ASP A 167 22.82 10.55 10.44
C ASP A 167 24.30 10.14 10.56
N ASN A 168 25.14 11.06 11.04
CA ASN A 168 26.59 10.84 11.17
C ASN A 168 26.95 9.70 12.16
N ASP A 169 26.02 9.32 13.04
CA ASP A 169 26.18 8.23 14.01
C ASP A 169 25.59 6.91 13.48
N ASN A 170 25.26 6.83 12.19
CA ASN A 170 24.57 5.70 11.54
C ASN A 170 23.19 5.38 12.11
N MET A 171 22.48 6.40 12.60
CA MET A 171 21.13 6.27 13.12
C MET A 171 20.10 6.80 12.13
N ILE A 172 18.93 6.17 12.12
CA ILE A 172 17.75 6.59 11.36
C ILE A 172 16.67 6.94 12.37
N THR A 173 16.06 8.11 12.20
CA THR A 173 14.96 8.58 13.05
C THR A 173 13.64 8.10 12.46
N ILE A 174 12.93 7.23 13.18
CA ILE A 174 11.61 6.71 12.80
C ILE A 174 10.53 7.49 13.55
N GLU A 175 9.59 8.09 12.82
CA GLU A 175 8.40 8.75 13.37
C GLU A 175 7.25 7.76 13.59
N SER A 176 7.07 6.79 12.71
CA SER A 176 5.93 5.86 12.73
C SER A 176 6.20 4.58 11.93
N LEU A 177 5.47 3.51 12.25
CA LEU A 177 5.44 2.26 11.48
C LEU A 177 4.06 2.05 10.90
N SER A 178 3.95 1.84 9.59
CA SER A 178 2.68 1.52 8.93
C SER A 178 1.53 2.42 9.43
N ASP A 179 0.31 1.89 9.54
CA ASP A 179 -0.86 2.58 10.10
C ASP A 179 -0.79 2.81 11.62
N ASN A 180 0.30 2.40 12.27
CA ASN A 180 0.47 2.48 13.71
C ASN A 180 1.46 3.59 14.10
N ASN A 181 0.90 4.66 14.66
CA ASN A 181 1.60 5.90 14.99
C ASN A 181 2.72 5.76 16.05
N ASP A 182 2.97 4.57 16.61
CA ASP A 182 3.96 4.37 17.69
C ASP A 182 5.31 3.81 17.19
N PRO A 183 6.37 4.64 17.10
CA PRO A 183 7.70 4.22 16.64
C PRO A 183 8.38 3.22 17.59
N LYS A 184 7.90 3.04 18.82
CA LYS A 184 8.44 2.04 19.76
C LYS A 184 8.08 0.62 19.36
N LEU A 185 7.03 0.43 18.57
CA LEU A 185 6.62 -0.89 18.08
C LEU A 185 7.68 -1.53 17.18
N PHE A 186 8.54 -0.73 16.55
CA PHE A 186 9.65 -1.25 15.74
C PHE A 186 10.58 -2.15 16.55
N LYS A 187 10.84 -1.83 17.82
CA LYS A 187 11.61 -2.71 18.70
C LYS A 187 11.00 -4.11 18.83
N ASN A 188 9.66 -4.19 18.88
CA ASN A 188 8.97 -5.48 18.94
C ASN A 188 9.11 -6.24 17.62
N VAL A 189 9.01 -5.54 16.48
CA VAL A 189 9.27 -6.10 15.14
C VAL A 189 10.68 -6.67 15.07
N LEU A 190 11.70 -5.88 15.43
CA LEU A 190 13.10 -6.33 15.45
C LEU A 190 13.30 -7.55 16.35
N THR A 191 12.71 -7.54 17.55
CA THR A 191 12.79 -8.65 18.51
C THR A 191 12.21 -9.93 17.90
N TYR A 192 11.05 -9.84 17.25
CA TYR A 192 10.42 -10.96 16.57
C TYR A 192 11.27 -11.50 15.41
N LEU A 193 11.81 -10.60 14.57
CA LEU A 193 12.69 -10.97 13.45
C LEU A 193 14.02 -11.58 13.91
N ASP A 194 14.53 -11.18 15.08
CA ASP A 194 15.71 -11.80 15.66
C ASP A 194 15.41 -13.18 16.25
N MET A 195 14.26 -13.37 16.90
CA MET A 195 13.81 -14.69 17.37
C MET A 195 13.57 -15.69 16.23
N LYS A 196 13.10 -15.24 15.06
CA LYS A 196 13.01 -16.10 13.85
C LYS A 196 14.37 -16.67 13.41
N LYS A 197 15.50 -16.04 13.76
CA LYS A 197 16.85 -16.54 13.48
C LYS A 197 17.24 -17.75 14.34
N TYR A 198 16.57 -17.92 15.49
CA TYR A 198 16.81 -19.00 16.45
C TYR A 198 15.49 -19.67 16.84
N PRO A 199 14.91 -20.52 15.97
CA PRO A 199 13.73 -21.27 16.34
C PRO A 199 14.08 -22.27 17.46
N LYS A 200 13.76 -21.89 18.71
CA LYS A 200 13.75 -22.72 19.92
C LYS A 200 15.04 -23.54 20.18
N SER A 201 16.02 -22.94 20.84
CA SER A 201 17.00 -23.68 21.66
C SER A 201 17.14 -23.14 23.09
N TYR A 202 16.25 -22.25 23.53
CA TYR A 202 16.30 -21.59 24.86
C TYR A 202 15.12 -21.95 25.77
N LEU A 203 14.40 -23.04 25.49
CA LEU A 203 13.34 -23.57 26.34
C LEU A 203 13.73 -24.92 26.97
N GLU A 204 14.99 -25.07 27.35
CA GLU A 204 15.43 -26.11 28.28
C GLU A 204 16.26 -25.45 29.39
N PHE A 205 15.58 -25.03 30.45
CA PHE A 205 16.10 -24.95 31.81
C PHE A 205 15.03 -25.46 32.77
#